data_AF-I7J2L4-F1
#
_entry.id   AF-I7J2L4-F1
#
_cell.length_a   1.000
_cell.length_b   1.000
_cell.length_c   1.000
_cell.angle_alpha   90.00
_cell.angle_beta   90.00
_cell.angle_gamma   90.00
#
_symmetry.space_group_name_H-M   'P 1'
#
loop_
_entity.id
_entity.type
_entity.pdbx_description
1 polymer ?
#
loop_
_entity_poly.entity_id
_entity_poly.type
_entity_poly.pdbx_seq_one_letter_code
_entity_poly.pdbx_strand_id
1 'polypeptide(L)'
;MSNRILILWGEEHNKLWELVKASIKAVVSEEDYPSSEQKINCAFQSGIGTILFYEDGKTIDELQKKFPLYAESFPKYAQQSNGMSQYAVWTALAEKGIGASLQHYNELIEDKVREIFNIPSEWIMIAQMPFGSKEGAPNEKNYLSDDERFKVLG
;
A
#
# COMPACT_ATOMS: atom_id res chain seq x y z
N MET A 1 -5.29 14.08 11.68
CA MET A 1 -4.85 13.38 10.46
C MET A 1 -4.82 11.89 10.79
N SER A 2 -5.54 11.06 10.05
CA SER A 2 -5.71 9.63 10.34
C SER A 2 -4.61 8.77 9.71
N ASN A 3 -3.90 9.26 8.68
CA ASN A 3 -2.81 8.56 8.03
C ASN A 3 -1.71 8.14 9.04
N ARG A 4 -1.22 6.91 8.91
CA ARG A 4 -0.09 6.36 9.68
C ARG A 4 0.82 5.59 8.74
N ILE A 5 2.12 5.60 9.02
CA ILE A 5 3.15 5.03 8.16
C ILE A 5 4.10 4.20 9.00
N LEU A 6 4.39 2.99 8.54
CA LEU A 6 5.50 2.17 9.02
C LEU A 6 6.48 1.98 7.87
N ILE A 7 7.76 2.26 8.11
CA ILE A 7 8.82 2.08 7.10
C ILE A 7 9.72 0.93 7.56
N LEU A 8 9.80 -0.10 6.73
CA LEU A 8 10.60 -1.29 6.98
C LEU A 8 11.84 -1.27 6.09
N TRP A 9 12.99 -1.58 6.69
CA TRP A 9 14.29 -1.64 6.04
C TRP A 9 14.95 -2.98 6.35
N GLY A 10 15.90 -3.40 5.50
CA GLY A 10 16.78 -4.54 5.77
C GLY A 10 16.02 -5.81 6.16
N GLU A 11 16.31 -6.35 7.34
CA GLU A 11 15.69 -7.60 7.83
C GLU A 11 14.18 -7.49 8.00
N GLU A 12 13.64 -6.35 8.44
CA GLU A 12 12.21 -6.19 8.63
C GLU A 12 11.45 -6.11 7.30
N HIS A 13 12.08 -5.53 6.26
CA HIS A 13 11.59 -5.59 4.89
C HIS A 13 11.52 -7.04 4.40
N ASN A 14 12.59 -7.82 4.61
CA ASN A 14 12.63 -9.23 4.23
C ASN A 14 11.56 -10.04 4.98
N LYS A 15 11.41 -9.80 6.29
CA LYS A 15 10.42 -10.47 7.14
C LYS A 15 9.00 -10.26 6.64
N LEU A 16 8.66 -9.04 6.20
CA LEU A 16 7.37 -8.76 5.57
C LEU A 16 7.13 -9.62 4.32
N TRP A 17 8.12 -9.71 3.42
CA TRP A 17 7.92 -10.44 2.17
C TRP A 17 7.95 -11.96 2.33
N GLU A 18 8.69 -12.48 3.31
CA GLU A 18 8.57 -13.89 3.73
C GLU A 18 7.17 -14.19 4.29
N LEU A 19 6.62 -13.27 5.09
CA LEU A 19 5.25 -13.39 5.60
C LEU A 19 4.22 -13.41 4.47
N VAL A 20 4.36 -12.52 3.48
CA VAL A 20 3.48 -12.49 2.30
C VAL A 20 3.56 -13.81 1.54
N LYS A 21 4.77 -14.32 1.27
CA LYS A 21 4.95 -15.62 0.60
C LYS A 21 4.27 -16.75 1.35
N ALA A 22 4.48 -16.85 2.67
CA ALA A 22 3.84 -17.87 3.50
C ALA A 22 2.31 -17.74 3.51
N SER A 23 1.77 -16.52 3.56
CA SER A 23 0.32 -16.29 3.49
C SER A 23 -0.27 -16.66 2.12
N ILE A 24 0.40 -16.36 1.02
CA ILE A 24 -0.07 -16.76 -0.33
C ILE A 24 -0.05 -18.28 -0.46
N LYS A 25 1.04 -18.94 -0.06
CA LYS A 25 1.17 -20.41 -0.14
C LYS A 25 0.04 -21.14 0.56
N ALA A 26 -0.51 -20.56 1.62
CA ALA A 26 -1.62 -21.15 2.38
C ALA A 26 -2.98 -21.06 1.67
N VAL A 27 -3.13 -20.21 0.65
CA VAL A 27 -4.43 -19.93 0.00
C VAL A 27 -4.47 -20.25 -1.50
N VAL A 28 -3.31 -20.42 -2.14
CA VAL A 28 -3.22 -20.80 -3.56
C VAL A 28 -2.82 -22.27 -3.73
N SER A 29 -3.05 -22.81 -4.92
CA SER A 29 -2.60 -24.16 -5.26
C SER A 29 -1.06 -24.26 -5.30
N GLU A 30 -0.52 -25.47 -5.15
CA GLU A 30 0.93 -25.69 -5.29
C GLU A 30 1.44 -25.34 -6.69
N GLU A 31 0.59 -25.46 -7.71
CA GLU A 31 0.92 -25.14 -9.11
C GLU A 31 1.01 -23.63 -9.35
N ASP A 32 0.18 -22.84 -8.67
CA ASP A 32 0.12 -21.37 -8.84
C ASP A 32 1.18 -20.63 -8.00
N TYR A 33 1.60 -21.22 -6.87
CA TYR A 33 2.52 -20.60 -5.92
C TYR A 33 3.87 -20.14 -6.53
N PRO A 34 4.58 -20.93 -7.38
CA PRO A 34 5.90 -20.56 -7.90
C PRO A 34 5.92 -19.21 -8.62
N SER A 35 4.86 -18.89 -9.36
CA SER A 35 4.74 -17.60 -10.07
C SER A 35 4.65 -16.40 -9.11
N SER A 36 3.92 -16.57 -8.01
CA SER A 36 3.75 -15.54 -6.97
C SER A 36 5.03 -15.34 -6.18
N GLU A 37 5.69 -16.43 -5.81
CA GLU A 37 6.98 -16.41 -5.13
C GLU A 37 8.05 -15.71 -5.97
N GLN A 38 8.15 -16.06 -7.25
CA GLN A 38 9.10 -15.41 -8.17
C GLN A 38 8.85 -13.91 -8.28
N LYS A 39 7.59 -13.49 -8.42
CA LYS A 39 7.22 -12.06 -8.46
C LYS A 39 7.65 -11.33 -7.19
N ILE A 40 7.39 -11.90 -6.02
CA ILE A 40 7.78 -11.29 -4.73
C ILE A 40 9.29 -11.17 -4.63
N ASN A 41 10.02 -12.25 -4.90
CA ASN A 41 11.48 -12.28 -4.80
C ASN A 41 12.13 -11.26 -5.75
N CYS A 42 11.65 -11.16 -6.99
CA CYS A 42 12.30 -10.35 -8.01
C CYS A 42 11.83 -8.88 -8.04
N ALA A 43 10.59 -8.58 -7.65
CA ALA A 43 10.02 -7.24 -7.79
C ALA A 43 9.83 -6.49 -6.48
N PHE A 44 9.71 -7.20 -5.34
CA PHE A 44 9.34 -6.58 -4.06
C PHE A 44 10.41 -6.75 -3.00
N GLN A 45 10.81 -7.99 -2.71
CA GLN A 45 11.83 -8.33 -1.70
C GLN A 45 13.25 -7.98 -2.15
N SER A 46 13.48 -7.87 -3.45
CA SER A 46 14.74 -7.36 -4.03
C SER A 46 14.96 -5.86 -3.81
N GLY A 47 13.93 -5.14 -3.33
CA GLY A 47 14.03 -3.72 -2.98
C GLY A 47 14.86 -3.48 -1.72
N ILE A 48 15.02 -2.22 -1.35
CA ILE A 48 15.78 -1.82 -0.15
C ILE A 48 14.88 -1.67 1.09
N GLY A 49 13.57 -1.50 0.87
CA GLY A 49 12.60 -1.25 1.92
C GLY A 49 11.16 -1.31 1.44
N THR A 50 10.23 -1.27 2.40
CA THR A 50 8.78 -1.20 2.16
C THR A 50 8.14 -0.16 3.06
N ILE A 51 7.28 0.67 2.48
CA ILE A 51 6.42 1.62 3.22
C ILE A 51 5.03 1.00 3.34
N LEU A 52 4.56 0.81 4.57
CA LEU A 52 3.21 0.35 4.89
C LEU A 52 2.34 1.57 5.24
N PHE A 53 1.24 1.72 4.53
CA PHE A 53 0.29 2.82 4.70
C PHE A 53 -0.92 2.33 5.48
N TYR A 54 -1.34 3.11 6.47
CA TYR A 54 -2.47 2.81 7.33
C TYR A 54 -3.37 4.03 7.52
N GLU A 55 -4.60 3.77 7.95
CA GLU A 55 -5.51 4.76 8.51
C GLU A 55 -5.82 4.41 9.98
N ASP A 56 -5.77 5.40 10.86
CA ASP A 56 -6.13 5.26 12.27
C ASP A 56 -7.65 5.38 12.44
N GLY A 57 -8.32 4.24 12.60
CA GLY A 57 -9.74 4.11 12.81
C GLY A 57 -10.24 4.91 14.02
N LYS A 58 -9.43 5.05 15.07
CA LYS A 58 -9.80 5.88 16.23
C LYS A 58 -10.00 7.34 15.84
N THR A 59 -9.09 7.89 15.04
CA THR A 59 -9.20 9.26 14.54
C THR A 59 -10.45 9.44 13.67
N ILE A 60 -10.77 8.43 12.85
CA ILE A 60 -11.98 8.45 12.01
C ILE A 60 -13.24 8.44 12.89
N ASP A 61 -13.33 7.52 13.85
CA ASP A 61 -14.47 7.42 14.78
C ASP A 61 -14.69 8.71 15.57
N GLU A 62 -13.61 9.34 16.05
CA GLU A 62 -13.69 10.61 16.76
C GLU A 62 -14.26 11.73 15.87
N LEU A 63 -13.87 11.78 14.60
CA LEU A 63 -14.42 12.74 13.63
C LEU A 63 -15.89 12.48 13.33
N GLN A 64 -16.29 11.22 13.18
CA GLN A 64 -17.69 10.83 12.99
C GLN A 64 -18.56 11.26 14.17
N LYS A 65 -18.09 11.03 15.40
CA LYS A 65 -18.79 11.46 16.64
C LYS A 65 -18.86 12.97 16.75
N LYS A 66 -17.79 13.68 16.40
CA LYS A 66 -17.71 15.14 16.48
C LYS A 66 -18.56 15.85 15.42
N PHE A 67 -18.70 15.26 14.24
CA PHE A 67 -19.45 15.82 13.12
C PHE A 67 -20.42 14.80 12.50
N PRO A 68 -21.53 14.46 13.18
CA PRO A 68 -22.44 13.39 12.77
C PRO A 68 -23.02 13.55 11.36
N LEU A 69 -23.23 14.80 10.91
CA LEU A 69 -23.75 15.09 9.57
C LEU A 69 -22.86 14.53 8.45
N TYR A 70 -21.55 14.42 8.70
CA TYR A 70 -20.56 13.94 7.74
C TYR A 70 -19.98 12.58 8.14
N ALA A 71 -20.58 11.87 9.11
CA ALA A 71 -20.05 10.63 9.64
C ALA A 71 -19.72 9.60 8.54
N GLU A 72 -20.65 9.38 7.61
CA GLU A 72 -20.47 8.47 6.47
C GLU A 72 -19.42 8.92 5.44
N SER A 73 -18.97 10.18 5.52
CA SER A 73 -17.98 10.75 4.60
C SER A 73 -16.54 10.61 5.11
N PHE A 74 -16.32 10.61 6.42
CA PHE A 74 -14.96 10.54 6.98
C PHE A 74 -14.16 9.30 6.55
N PRO A 75 -14.73 8.08 6.50
CA PRO A 75 -14.00 6.93 5.95
C PRO A 75 -13.56 7.13 4.50
N LYS A 76 -14.38 7.80 3.68
CA LYS A 76 -14.04 8.10 2.27
C LYS A 76 -12.93 9.15 2.18
N TYR A 77 -12.98 10.18 3.01
CA TYR A 77 -11.95 11.20 3.08
C TYR A 77 -10.61 10.64 3.59
N ALA A 78 -10.65 9.68 4.51
CA ALA A 78 -9.47 8.95 4.96
C ALA A 78 -8.81 8.21 3.78
N GLN A 79 -9.58 7.45 3.00
CA GLN A 79 -9.07 6.77 1.80
C GLN A 79 -8.46 7.74 0.77
N GLN A 80 -9.12 8.89 0.51
CA GLN A 80 -8.59 9.93 -0.38
C GLN A 80 -7.28 10.52 0.14
N SER A 81 -7.23 10.86 1.43
CA SER A 81 -6.03 11.36 2.12
C SER A 81 -4.88 10.36 2.05
N ASN A 82 -5.18 9.06 2.22
CA ASN A 82 -4.17 8.01 2.09
C ASN A 82 -3.64 7.93 0.66
N GLY A 83 -4.52 7.93 -0.35
CA GLY A 83 -4.13 7.95 -1.76
C GLY A 83 -3.26 9.15 -2.12
N MET A 84 -3.57 10.34 -1.59
CA MET A 84 -2.70 11.53 -1.74
C MET A 84 -1.33 11.32 -1.11
N SER A 85 -1.25 10.67 0.05
CA SER A 85 0.02 10.39 0.72
C SER A 85 0.86 9.37 -0.06
N GLN A 86 0.23 8.29 -0.53
CA GLN A 86 0.88 7.30 -1.39
C GLN A 86 1.45 7.96 -2.65
N TYR A 87 0.65 8.80 -3.33
CA TYR A 87 1.09 9.50 -4.53
C TYR A 87 2.23 10.49 -4.27
N ALA A 88 2.15 11.26 -3.18
CA ALA A 88 3.20 12.20 -2.79
C ALA A 88 4.52 11.48 -2.49
N VAL A 89 4.47 10.38 -1.74
CA VAL A 89 5.65 9.55 -1.44
C VAL A 89 6.23 8.94 -2.72
N TRP A 90 5.39 8.36 -3.58
CA TRP A 90 5.85 7.76 -4.83
C TRP A 90 6.52 8.80 -5.73
N THR A 91 5.94 9.99 -5.86
CA THR A 91 6.50 11.08 -6.66
C THR A 91 7.85 11.53 -6.10
N ALA A 92 7.95 11.72 -4.77
CA ALA A 92 9.21 12.09 -4.12
C ALA A 92 10.32 11.05 -4.32
N LEU A 93 9.99 9.75 -4.23
CA LEU A 93 10.94 8.67 -4.55
C LEU A 93 11.37 8.72 -6.01
N ALA A 94 10.41 8.91 -6.93
CA ALA A 94 10.68 8.95 -8.36
C ALA A 94 11.58 10.13 -8.76
N GLU A 95 11.40 11.31 -8.16
CA GLU A 95 12.26 12.49 -8.33
C GLU A 95 13.71 12.23 -7.91
N LYS A 96 13.93 11.32 -6.95
CA LYS A 96 15.26 10.86 -6.53
C LYS A 96 15.78 9.68 -7.33
N GLY A 97 15.09 9.28 -8.40
CA GLY A 97 15.49 8.15 -9.23
C GLY A 97 15.20 6.78 -8.58
N ILE A 98 14.47 6.74 -7.47
CA ILE A 98 14.11 5.51 -6.76
C ILE A 98 12.86 4.91 -7.41
N GLY A 99 12.90 3.61 -7.69
CA GLY A 99 11.77 2.84 -8.18
C GLY A 99 10.87 2.42 -7.03
N ALA A 100 9.56 2.38 -7.27
CA ALA A 100 8.58 1.88 -6.32
C ALA A 100 7.38 1.28 -7.07
N SER A 101 6.62 0.43 -6.39
CA SER A 101 5.32 -0.06 -6.84
C SER A 101 4.34 -0.08 -5.67
N LEU A 102 3.03 -0.18 -5.92
CA LEU A 102 2.00 -0.18 -4.88
C LEU A 102 1.25 -1.52 -4.89
N GLN A 103 1.25 -2.20 -3.75
CA GLN A 103 0.68 -3.54 -3.55
C GLN A 103 -0.42 -3.53 -2.48
N HIS A 104 -1.29 -4.53 -2.53
CA HIS A 104 -2.44 -4.69 -1.63
C HIS A 104 -2.57 -6.16 -1.22
N TYR A 105 -1.79 -6.58 -0.23
CA TYR A 105 -1.87 -7.91 0.40
C TYR A 105 -2.62 -7.87 1.74
N ASN A 106 -3.32 -6.77 2.01
CA ASN A 106 -3.86 -6.39 3.32
C ASN A 106 -4.59 -7.56 4.01
N GLU A 107 -5.57 -8.14 3.33
CA GLU A 107 -6.45 -9.20 3.84
C GLU A 107 -5.69 -10.48 4.21
N LEU A 108 -4.51 -10.70 3.63
CA LEU A 108 -3.70 -11.91 3.85
C LEU A 108 -2.67 -11.77 4.97
N ILE A 109 -2.28 -10.54 5.30
CA ILE A 109 -1.11 -10.29 6.17
C ILE A 109 -1.39 -9.37 7.35
N GLU A 110 -2.46 -8.58 7.33
CA GLU A 110 -2.64 -7.48 8.29
C GLU A 110 -2.57 -7.93 9.74
N ASP A 111 -3.28 -9.00 10.11
CA ASP A 111 -3.28 -9.53 11.49
C ASP A 111 -1.90 -10.00 11.93
N LYS A 112 -1.16 -10.67 11.04
CA LYS A 112 0.18 -11.17 11.33
C LYS A 112 1.21 -10.04 11.39
N VAL A 113 1.11 -9.05 10.50
CA VAL A 113 1.92 -7.82 10.55
C VAL A 113 1.66 -7.08 11.87
N ARG A 114 0.40 -7.01 12.30
CA ARG A 114 0.02 -6.37 13.56
C ARG A 114 0.72 -7.00 14.75
N GLU A 115 0.71 -8.33 14.83
CA GLU A 115 1.41 -9.08 15.88
C GLU A 115 2.94 -8.90 15.78
N ILE A 116 3.51 -9.11 14.60
CA ILE A 116 4.97 -9.12 14.39
C ILE A 116 5.60 -7.75 14.68
N PHE A 117 4.94 -6.67 14.30
CA PHE A 117 5.46 -5.31 14.39
C PHE A 117 4.82 -4.49 15.52
N ASN A 118 4.01 -5.13 16.38
CA ASN A 118 3.28 -4.49 17.49
C ASN A 118 2.50 -3.24 17.05
N ILE A 119 1.77 -3.36 15.94
CA ILE A 119 0.95 -2.26 15.42
C ILE A 119 -0.37 -2.18 16.21
N PRO A 120 -0.87 -0.98 16.56
CA PRO A 120 -2.17 -0.85 17.21
C PRO A 120 -3.30 -1.46 16.37
N SER A 121 -4.31 -2.04 17.02
CA SER A 121 -5.49 -2.61 16.36
C SER A 121 -6.32 -1.59 15.59
N GLU A 122 -6.23 -0.32 15.96
CA GLU A 122 -6.94 0.78 15.33
C GLU A 122 -6.31 1.18 14.00
N TRP A 123 -5.07 0.77 13.70
CA TRP A 123 -4.43 1.06 12.43
C TRP A 123 -4.85 0.02 11.40
N ILE A 124 -5.66 0.47 10.46
CA ILE A 124 -6.20 -0.33 9.36
C ILE A 124 -5.23 -0.23 8.19
N MET A 125 -4.74 -1.36 7.70
CA MET A 125 -3.77 -1.38 6.59
C MET A 125 -4.44 -1.00 5.27
N ILE A 126 -3.82 -0.07 4.53
CA ILE A 126 -4.31 0.39 3.23
C ILE A 126 -3.47 -0.16 2.08
N ALA A 127 -2.13 -0.10 2.16
CA ALA A 127 -1.26 -0.53 1.07
C ALA A 127 0.18 -0.81 1.53
N GLN A 128 0.95 -1.48 0.67
CA GLN A 128 2.39 -1.69 0.80
C GLN A 128 3.13 -1.16 -0.42
N MET A 129 4.15 -0.34 -0.22
CA MET A 129 4.98 0.22 -1.29
C MET A 129 6.43 -0.26 -1.14
N PRO A 130 6.82 -1.40 -1.73
CA PRO A 130 8.23 -1.74 -1.89
C PRO A 130 8.93 -0.72 -2.79
N PHE A 131 10.15 -0.35 -2.43
CA PHE A 131 10.96 0.61 -3.17
C PHE A 131 12.44 0.21 -3.20
N GLY A 132 13.18 0.67 -4.21
CA GLY A 132 14.57 0.30 -4.47
C GLY A 132 15.16 0.97 -5.71
N SER A 133 16.33 0.52 -6.16
CA SER A 133 16.90 0.95 -7.44
C SER A 133 16.02 0.52 -8.62
N LYS A 134 16.11 1.25 -9.73
CA LYS A 134 15.37 0.94 -10.96
C LYS A 134 16.21 -0.02 -11.81
N GLU A 135 15.82 -1.29 -11.84
CA GLU A 135 16.51 -2.34 -12.62
C GLU A 135 15.94 -2.53 -14.03
N GLY A 136 14.94 -1.74 -14.41
CA GLY A 136 14.30 -1.83 -15.73
C GLY A 136 13.42 -0.63 -16.03
N ALA A 137 13.01 -0.51 -17.30
CA ALA A 137 12.05 0.49 -17.73
C ALA A 137 10.62 0.11 -17.31
N PRO A 138 9.76 1.07 -16.96
CA PRO A 138 8.35 0.80 -16.73
C PRO A 138 7.68 0.33 -18.03
N ASN A 139 6.65 -0.50 -17.92
CA ASN A 139 5.82 -0.88 -19.04
C ASN A 139 5.10 0.33 -19.65
N GLU A 140 4.73 0.21 -20.93
CA GLU A 140 3.87 1.20 -21.58
C GLU A 140 2.54 1.36 -20.83
N LYS A 141 2.06 2.60 -20.75
CA LYS A 141 0.80 2.93 -20.08
C LYS A 141 -0.18 3.52 -21.10
N ASN A 142 -1.31 2.84 -21.25
CA ASN A 142 -2.41 3.31 -22.09
C ASN A 142 -3.29 4.32 -21.32
N TYR A 143 -3.92 5.22 -22.05
CA TYR A 143 -4.84 6.21 -21.51
C TYR A 143 -6.18 6.13 -22.26
N LEU A 144 -7.27 6.36 -21.54
CA LEU A 144 -8.60 6.58 -22.16
C LEU A 144 -8.58 7.87 -22.98
N SER A 145 -9.51 7.99 -23.93
CA SER A 145 -9.67 9.21 -24.71
C SER A 145 -9.99 10.40 -23.80
N ASP A 146 -9.53 11.59 -24.18
CA ASP A 146 -9.78 12.80 -23.39
C ASP A 146 -11.26 13.19 -23.38
N ASP A 147 -12.00 12.93 -24.46
CA ASP A 147 -13.43 13.22 -24.55
C ASP A 147 -14.30 12.38 -23.59
N GLU A 148 -13.76 11.25 -23.12
CA GLU A 148 -14.40 10.38 -22.11
C GLU A 148 -14.15 10.86 -20.69
N ARG A 149 -13.07 11.62 -20.45
CA ARG A 149 -12.61 12.01 -19.11
C ARG A 149 -12.79 13.49 -18.79
N PHE A 150 -12.88 14.34 -19.81
CA PHE A 150 -12.95 15.78 -19.64
C PHE A 150 -14.20 16.35 -20.32
N LYS A 151 -14.88 17.25 -19.62
CA LYS A 151 -15.95 18.09 -20.16
C LYS A 151 -15.62 19.54 -19.88
N VAL A 152 -15.68 20.38 -20.90
CA VAL A 152 -15.46 21.83 -20.80
C VAL A 152 -16.77 22.52 -21.17
N LEU A 153 -17.33 23.28 -20.23
CA LEU A 153 -18.57 24.03 -20.40
C LEU A 153 -18.29 25.50 -20.02
N GLY A 154 -18.85 26.43 -20.77
CA GLY A 154 -18.71 27.87 -20.60
C GLY A 154 -19.82 28.62 -21.32
#